data_AF-A0A7V1N9V6-F1
#
_entry.id   AF-A0A7V1N9V6-F1
#
_cell.length_a   1.000
_cell.length_b   1.000
_cell.length_c   1.000
_cell.angle_alpha   90.00
_cell.angle_beta   90.00
_cell.angle_gamma   90.00
#
_symmetry.space_group_name_H-M   'P 1'
#
loop_
_entity.id
_entity.type
_entity.pdbx_description
1 polymer ?
#
loop_
_entity_poly.entity_id
_entity_poly.type
_entity_poly.pdbx_seq_one_letter_code
_entity_poly.pdbx_strand_id
1 'polypeptide(L)' 'MAKRNSRRRRPEPPGPAGFVVVDKPAGRTSHDVVDAARRWFGTRRVGHLGTLDPQ' A
#
# COMPACT_ATOMS: atom_id res chain seq x y z
N MET A 1 -2.45 10.08 29.62
CA MET A 1 -3.28 9.59 28.49
C MET A 1 -2.37 9.02 27.39
N ALA A 2 -2.71 7.82 26.90
CA ALA A 2 -2.18 7.05 25.78
C ALA A 2 -0.65 6.77 25.69
N LYS A 3 -0.21 5.68 26.34
CA LYS A 3 1.00 4.94 25.93
C LYS A 3 0.80 4.43 24.50
N ARG A 4 1.49 5.03 23.53
CA ARG A 4 1.54 4.55 22.14
C ARG A 4 2.21 3.18 22.15
N ASN A 5 1.40 2.13 22.15
CA ASN A 5 1.83 0.75 22.26
C ASN A 5 2.49 0.31 20.94
N SER A 6 3.75 0.67 20.76
CA SER A 6 4.64 0.09 19.76
C SER A 6 4.99 -1.33 20.18
N ARG A 7 3.98 -2.22 20.21
CA ARG A 7 4.24 -3.66 20.08
C ARG A 7 5.01 -3.80 18.78
N ARG A 8 6.34 -3.96 18.88
CA ARG A 8 7.20 -4.36 17.76
C ARG A 8 6.61 -5.66 17.26
N ARG A 9 5.79 -5.57 16.21
CA ARG A 9 5.22 -6.75 15.54
C ARG A 9 6.43 -7.54 15.06
N ARG A 10 6.50 -8.80 15.48
CA ARG A 10 7.48 -9.76 14.95
C ARG A 10 7.44 -9.63 13.41
N PRO A 11 8.58 -9.52 12.72
CA PRO A 11 8.57 -9.39 11.27
C PRO A 11 7.83 -10.59 10.70
N GLU A 12 6.71 -10.33 10.02
CA GLU A 12 6.01 -11.36 9.27
C GLU A 12 7.00 -11.92 8.23
N PRO A 13 7.04 -13.26 8.03
CA PRO A 13 7.86 -13.85 6.99
C PRO A 13 7.62 -13.11 5.67
N PRO A 14 8.66 -12.86 4.86
CA PRO A 14 8.53 -12.04 3.67
C PRO A 14 7.46 -12.67 2.77
N GLY A 15 6.35 -11.96 2.62
CA GLY A 15 5.35 -12.28 1.62
C GLY A 15 5.90 -12.08 0.21
N PRO A 16 5.12 -12.39 -0.83
CA PRO A 16 5.52 -12.18 -2.21
C PRO A 16 6.01 -10.73 -2.45
N ALA A 17 7.14 -10.61 -3.11
CA ALA A 17 7.79 -9.34 -3.44
C ALA A 17 7.78 -9.11 -4.95
N GLY A 18 7.52 -7.88 -5.37
CA GLY A 18 7.47 -7.51 -6.78
C GLY A 18 7.00 -6.06 -6.96
N PHE A 19 6.83 -5.68 -8.23
CA PHE A 19 6.29 -4.39 -8.64
C PHE A 19 5.11 -4.60 -9.59
N VAL A 20 4.17 -3.67 -9.56
CA VAL A 20 3.02 -3.65 -10.47
C VAL A 20 3.05 -2.31 -11.18
N VAL A 21 3.14 -2.36 -12.51
CA VAL A 21 3.00 -1.17 -13.34
C VAL A 21 1.51 -0.94 -13.54
N VAL A 22 1.01 0.18 -13.03
CA VAL A 22 -0.41 0.52 -13.09
C VAL A 22 -0.57 1.75 -13.96
N ASP A 23 -1.38 1.63 -15.01
CA ASP A 23 -1.94 2.79 -15.69
C ASP A 23 -3.05 3.36 -14.80
N LYS A 24 -2.75 4.44 -14.08
CA LYS A 24 -3.67 5.02 -13.10
C LYS A 24 -4.83 5.71 -13.84
N PRO A 25 -6.10 5.32 -13.62
CA PRO A 25 -7.21 6.01 -14.24
C PRO A 25 -7.37 7.44 -13.68
N ALA A 26 -7.88 8.32 -14.53
CA ALA A 26 -8.32 9.65 -14.12
C ALA A 26 -9.38 9.56 -13.01
N GLY A 27 -9.44 10.57 -12.15
CA GLY A 27 -10.35 10.63 -11.01
C GLY A 27 -9.94 9.79 -9.79
N ARG A 28 -8.91 8.92 -9.89
CA ARG A 28 -8.36 8.17 -8.74
C ARG A 28 -7.10 8.79 -8.19
N THR A 29 -6.98 8.82 -6.87
CA THR A 29 -5.72 9.14 -6.19
C THR A 29 -4.77 7.95 -6.28
N SER A 30 -3.47 8.21 -6.11
CA SER A 30 -2.47 7.14 -6.01
C SER A 30 -2.72 6.22 -4.80
N HIS A 31 -3.34 6.74 -3.74
CA HIS A 31 -3.70 5.96 -2.55
C HIS A 31 -4.86 5.00 -2.83
N ASP A 32 -5.87 5.41 -3.60
CA ASP A 32 -6.98 4.54 -3.98
C ASP A 32 -6.51 3.31 -4.75
N VAL A 33 -5.52 3.50 -5.63
CA VAL A 33 -4.87 2.41 -6.37
C VAL A 33 -4.12 1.47 -5.43
N VAL A 34 -3.36 2.01 -4.47
CA VAL A 34 -2.64 1.20 -3.48
C VAL A 34 -3.62 0.40 -2.63
N ASP A 35 -4.74 0.98 -2.20
CA ASP A 35 -5.75 0.29 -1.41
C ASP A 35 -6.46 -0.81 -2.21
N ALA A 36 -6.70 -0.59 -3.51
CA ALA A 36 -7.17 -1.65 -4.40
C ALA A 36 -6.15 -2.80 -4.51
N ALA A 37 -4.87 -2.48 -4.71
CA ALA A 37 -3.80 -3.47 -4.80
C ALA A 37 -3.66 -4.31 -3.50
N ARG A 38 -3.77 -3.67 -2.33
CA ARG A 38 -3.78 -4.39 -1.03
C ARG A 38 -4.91 -5.40 -0.94
N ARG A 39 -6.11 -5.05 -1.44
CA ARG A 39 -7.27 -5.95 -1.46
C ARG A 39 -7.07 -7.10 -2.46
N TRP A 40 -6.57 -6.82 -3.66
CA TRP A 40 -6.40 -7.84 -4.70
C TRP A 40 -5.29 -8.84 -4.39
N PHE A 41 -4.15 -8.37 -3.89
CA PHE A 41 -2.98 -9.22 -3.62
C PHE A 41 -2.94 -9.76 -2.19
N GLY A 42 -3.86 -9.33 -1.32
CA GLY A 42 -3.89 -9.75 0.09
C GLY A 42 -2.64 -9.35 0.89
N THR A 43 -1.82 -8.43 0.38
CA THR A 43 -0.60 -7.97 1.07
C THR A 43 -0.86 -6.67 1.83
N ARG A 44 -0.36 -6.62 3.07
CA ARG A 44 -0.46 -5.44 3.93
C ARG A 44 0.57 -4.37 3.57
N ARG A 45 1.68 -4.76 2.93
CA ARG A 45 2.83 -3.88 2.65
C ARG A 45 2.87 -3.54 1.17
N VAL A 46 2.22 -2.44 0.81
CA VAL A 46 2.21 -1.87 -0.54
C VAL A 46 2.46 -0.36 -0.43
N GLY A 47 3.30 0.17 -1.31
CA GLY A 47 3.60 1.59 -1.49
C GLY A 47 3.67 1.97 -2.97
N HIS A 48 3.88 3.26 -3.25
CA HIS A 48 4.01 3.80 -4.60
C HIS A 48 5.32 4.60 -4.73
N LEU A 49 5.83 4.76 -5.96
CA LEU A 49 7.12 5.42 -6.23
C LEU A 49 7.00 6.92 -6.55
N GLY A 50 5.78 7.45 -6.53
CA GLY A 50 5.48 8.85 -6.80
C GLY A 50 3.97 9.04 -6.82
N THR A 51 3.50 10.26 -6.57
CA THR A 51 2.07 10.57 -6.61
C THR A 51 1.74 11.16 -7.98
N LEU A 52 0.77 10.57 -8.66
CA LEU A 52 0.12 11.17 -9.82
C LEU A 52 -1.17 11.86 -9.38
N ASP A 53 -1.42 13.04 -9.95
CA ASP A 53 -2.61 13.83 -9.66
C ASP A 53 -3.88 13.08 -10.08
N PRO A 54 -5.02 13.30 -9.40
CA PRO A 54 -6.29 12.64 -9.74
C PRO A 54 -6.97 13.21 -10.99
N GLN A 55 -6.35 14.15 -11.69
CA GLN A 55 -6.89 14.79 -12.90
C GLN A 55 -6.96 13.80 -14.06
#